data_AF-A0A7X9X0P3-F1
#
_entry.id   AF-A0A7X9X0P3-F1
#
_cell.length_a   1.000
_cell.length_b   1.000
_cell.length_c   1.000
_cell.angle_alpha   90.00
_cell.angle_beta   90.00
_cell.angle_gamma   90.00
#
_symmetry.space_group_name_H-M   'P 1'
#
loop_
_entity.id
_entity.type
_entity.pdbx_description
1 polymer ?
#
loop_
_entity_poly.entity_id
_entity_poly.type
_entity_poly.pdbx_seq_one_letter_code
_entity_poly.pdbx_strand_id
1 'polypeptide(L)'
;MQDLKRLGDDLLILAGPTTGLSGPCAIYRWPGWVNDPPHDPSKVHLHRPERLLELPFGRGSDHPEGLALWKLEDGAMGLMVIYDSPSPQRVDVDARSITADVFRLP
;
A
#
# COMPACT_ATOMS: atom_id res chain seq x y z
N MET A 1 8.08 6.98 2.08
CA MET A 1 7.42 7.39 0.82
C MET A 1 5.95 6.99 0.86
N GLN A 2 5.10 7.51 -0.03
CA GLN A 2 3.71 7.06 -0.22
C GLN A 2 3.58 6.53 -1.65
N ASP A 3 3.01 5.34 -1.82
CA ASP A 3 2.89 4.67 -3.12
C ASP A 3 1.41 4.54 -3.54
N LEU A 4 1.20 4.48 -4.85
CA LEU A 4 -0.09 4.45 -5.51
C LEU A 4 -0.15 3.29 -6.49
N LYS A 5 -1.22 2.50 -6.45
CA LYS A 5 -1.38 1.35 -7.35
C LYS A 5 -2.75 1.32 -8.00
N ARG A 6 -2.78 1.29 -9.33
CA ARG A 6 -4.02 1.07 -10.08
C ARG A 6 -4.45 -0.40 -9.97
N LEU A 7 -5.73 -0.63 -9.67
CA LEU A 7 -6.39 -1.94 -9.69
C LEU A 7 -7.68 -1.83 -10.50
N GLY A 8 -7.67 -2.28 -11.76
CA GLY A 8 -8.81 -2.07 -12.65
C GLY A 8 -9.07 -0.58 -12.85
N ASP A 9 -10.25 -0.11 -12.46
CA ASP A 9 -10.64 1.30 -12.49
C ASP A 9 -10.39 2.03 -11.17
N ASP A 10 -9.99 1.30 -10.14
CA ASP A 10 -9.76 1.81 -8.79
C ASP A 10 -8.30 2.23 -8.58
N LEU A 11 -8.08 3.12 -7.61
CA LEU A 11 -6.77 3.51 -7.13
C LEU A 11 -6.57 3.03 -5.69
N LEU A 12 -5.52 2.25 -5.46
CA LEU A 12 -5.02 1.91 -4.13
C LEU A 12 -4.00 2.95 -3.69
N ILE A 13 -4.11 3.37 -2.44
CA ILE A 13 -3.30 4.42 -1.84
C ILE A 13 -2.68 3.87 -0.57
N LEU A 14 -1.35 3.85 -0.49
CA LEU A 14 -0.64 3.62 0.76
C LEU A 14 -0.60 4.93 1.56
N ALA A 15 -1.34 4.97 2.67
CA ALA A 15 -1.32 6.09 3.59
C ALA A 15 -0.62 5.70 4.88
N GLY A 16 0.26 6.58 5.35
CA GLY A 16 1.02 6.44 6.58
C GLY A 16 1.43 7.81 7.12
N PRO A 17 1.92 7.87 8.36
CA PRO A 17 2.32 9.13 9.00
C PRO A 17 3.41 9.83 8.18
N THR A 18 3.27 11.15 8.00
CA THR A 18 4.09 11.92 7.06
C THR A 18 5.46 12.37 7.61
N THR A 19 5.82 12.09 8.86
CA THR A 19 7.06 12.61 9.44
C THR A 19 7.53 11.78 10.65
N GLY A 20 8.66 11.07 10.54
CA GLY A 20 9.55 10.62 11.65
C GLY A 20 8.95 9.85 12.84
N LEU A 21 7.64 9.63 12.85
CA LEU A 21 6.85 9.02 13.89
C LEU A 21 6.37 7.69 13.33
N SER A 22 6.83 6.59 13.92
CA SER A 22 6.26 5.28 13.63
C SER A 22 4.79 5.29 14.05
N GLY A 23 3.89 5.12 13.08
CA GLY A 23 2.44 5.12 13.28
C GLY A 23 1.78 4.19 12.27
N PRO A 24 0.50 3.88 12.46
CA PRO A 24 -0.20 2.90 11.65
C PRO A 24 -0.24 3.34 10.18
N CYS A 25 0.09 2.39 9.30
CA CYS A 25 -0.11 2.52 7.86
C CYS A 25 -1.34 1.72 7.44
N ALA A 26 -2.02 2.17 6.40
CA ALA A 26 -3.19 1.48 5.85
C ALA A 26 -3.25 1.67 4.33
N ILE A 27 -3.87 0.71 3.66
CA ILE A 27 -4.25 0.84 2.26
C ILE A 27 -5.66 1.37 2.19
N TYR A 28 -5.83 2.40 1.38
CA TYR A 28 -7.13 2.94 1.02
C TYR A 28 -7.43 2.62 -0.44
N ARG A 29 -8.72 2.48 -0.76
CA ARG A 29 -9.23 2.33 -2.11
C ARG A 29 -10.05 3.55 -2.47
N TRP A 30 -9.74 4.17 -3.59
CA TRP A 30 -10.61 5.12 -4.26
C TRP A 30 -11.29 4.39 -5.43
N PRO A 31 -12.58 4.03 -5.29
CA PRO A 31 -13.31 3.32 -6.32
C PRO A 31 -13.55 4.17 -7.57
N GLY A 32 -13.39 3.59 -8.75
CA GLY A 32 -13.70 4.23 -10.02
C GLY A 32 -12.86 5.47 -10.34
N TRP A 33 -11.71 5.64 -9.70
CA TRP A 33 -10.81 6.79 -9.86
C TRP A 33 -10.48 7.09 -11.34
N VAL A 34 -10.31 6.07 -12.18
CA VAL A 34 -10.02 6.26 -13.62
C VAL A 34 -11.13 7.02 -14.35
N ASN A 35 -12.36 6.92 -13.87
CA ASN A 35 -13.55 7.51 -14.46
C ASN A 35 -13.94 8.85 -13.80
N ASP A 36 -13.09 9.38 -12.92
CA ASP A 36 -13.30 10.64 -12.19
C ASP A 36 -12.21 11.68 -12.56
N PRO A 37 -12.18 12.14 -13.83
CA PRO A 37 -11.17 13.10 -14.27
C PRO A 37 -11.38 14.47 -13.59
N PRO A 38 -10.32 15.29 -13.43
CA PRO A 38 -10.46 16.63 -12.88
C PRO A 38 -11.38 17.47 -13.79
N HIS A 39 -12.59 17.77 -13.32
CA HIS A 39 -13.57 18.53 -14.10
C HIS A 39 -13.24 20.03 -14.16
N ASP A 40 -12.70 20.58 -13.06
CA ASP A 40 -12.35 21.99 -12.94
C ASP A 40 -11.09 22.12 -12.06
N PRO A 41 -9.92 22.51 -12.62
CA PRO A 41 -8.69 22.64 -11.84
C PRO A 41 -8.73 23.72 -10.76
N SER A 42 -9.76 24.58 -10.75
CA SER A 42 -10.00 25.57 -9.69
C SER A 42 -10.84 25.05 -8.52
N LYS A 43 -11.43 23.85 -8.64
CA LYS A 43 -12.27 23.24 -7.61
C LYS A 43 -11.59 22.03 -7.00
N VAL A 44 -11.44 22.05 -5.69
CA VAL A 44 -11.00 20.90 -4.91
C VAL A 44 -12.21 20.05 -4.54
N HIS A 45 -12.25 18.82 -5.03
CA HIS A 45 -13.23 17.83 -4.57
C HIS A 45 -12.64 17.01 -3.42
N LEU A 46 -13.37 16.97 -2.31
CA LEU A 46 -12.99 16.12 -1.18
C LEU A 46 -13.44 14.70 -1.46
N HIS A 47 -12.49 13.85 -1.86
CA HIS A 47 -12.72 12.42 -1.95
C HIS A 47 -12.57 11.77 -0.57
N ARG A 48 -13.35 10.71 -0.32
CA ARG A 48 -13.25 9.90 0.90
C ARG A 48 -12.92 8.46 0.51
N PRO A 49 -11.63 8.15 0.24
CA PRO A 49 -11.20 6.79 -0.01
C PRO A 49 -11.62 5.85 1.12
N GLU A 50 -12.03 4.64 0.76
CA GLU A 50 -12.42 3.60 1.69
C GLU A 50 -11.17 2.96 2.29
N ARG A 51 -11.12 2.76 3.61
CA ARG A 51 -10.02 2.03 4.22
C ARG A 51 -10.17 0.54 3.91
N LEU A 52 -9.19 -0.03 3.21
CA LEU A 52 -9.25 -1.40 2.72
C LEU A 52 -8.61 -2.38 3.71
N LEU A 53 -7.40 -2.08 4.18
CA LEU A 53 -6.68 -2.92 5.14
C LEU A 53 -5.70 -2.09 5.99
N GLU A 54 -5.53 -2.48 7.24
CA GLU A 54 -4.45 -1.98 8.09
C GLU A 54 -3.19 -2.82 7.86
N LEU A 55 -2.04 -2.17 7.81
CA LEU A 55 -0.77 -2.85 7.63
C LEU A 55 -0.08 -3.06 8.99
N PRO A 56 0.62 -4.19 9.17
CA PRO A 56 1.54 -4.33 10.29
C PRO A 56 2.63 -3.26 10.18
N PHE A 57 3.03 -2.70 11.32
CA PHE A 57 4.11 -1.71 11.39
C PHE A 57 5.04 -2.03 12.56
N GLY A 58 6.34 -1.90 12.33
CA GLY A 58 7.35 -1.90 13.38
C GLY A 58 7.59 -0.49 13.91
N ARG A 59 8.09 -0.38 15.16
CA ARG A 59 8.66 0.89 15.63
C ARG A 59 10.08 1.01 15.06
N GLY A 60 10.29 1.99 14.18
CA GLY A 60 11.58 2.24 13.53
C GLY A 60 12.06 1.16 12.55
N SER A 61 11.18 0.25 12.14
CA SER A 61 11.43 -0.79 11.13
C SER A 61 10.10 -1.20 10.50
N ASP A 62 10.15 -1.95 9.41
CA ASP A 62 8.96 -2.40 8.67
C ASP A 62 8.05 -1.22 8.29
N HIS A 63 8.62 -0.24 7.59
CA HIS A 63 7.87 0.88 7.06
C HIS A 63 7.33 0.54 5.67
N PRO A 64 6.02 0.30 5.47
CA PRO A 64 5.50 0.02 4.14
C PRO A 64 5.88 1.16 3.19
N GLU A 65 6.42 0.80 2.02
CA GLU A 65 6.88 1.78 1.04
C GLU A 65 6.46 1.41 -0.38
N GLY A 66 6.47 0.12 -0.74
CA GLY A 66 6.18 -0.32 -2.11
C GLY A 66 4.96 -1.23 -2.20
N LEU A 67 4.17 -1.06 -3.26
CA LEU A 67 3.00 -1.86 -3.58
C LEU A 67 3.14 -2.59 -4.92
N ALA A 68 2.84 -3.88 -4.92
CA ALA A 68 2.75 -4.68 -6.14
C ALA A 68 1.47 -5.53 -6.15
N LEU A 69 0.78 -5.52 -7.29
CA LEU A 69 -0.31 -6.48 -7.49
C LEU A 69 0.30 -7.87 -7.65
N TRP A 70 -0.27 -8.84 -6.96
CA TRP A 70 0.25 -10.20 -6.90
C TRP A 70 -0.87 -11.20 -7.14
N LYS A 71 -0.66 -12.18 -8.01
CA LYS A 71 -1.65 -13.23 -8.23
C LYS A 71 -1.44 -14.33 -7.21
N LEU A 72 -2.46 -14.60 -6.38
CA LEU A 72 -2.43 -15.68 -5.41
C LEU A 72 -2.53 -17.04 -6.11
N GLU A 73 -2.18 -18.11 -5.38
CA GLU A 73 -2.18 -19.48 -5.92
C GLU A 73 -3.55 -19.94 -6.42
N ASP A 74 -4.62 -19.50 -5.77
CA ASP A 74 -6.00 -19.77 -6.19
C ASP A 74 -6.49 -18.84 -7.32
N GLY A 75 -5.62 -17.99 -7.83
CA GLY A 75 -5.88 -17.06 -8.91
C GLY A 75 -6.51 -15.73 -8.48
N ALA A 76 -6.85 -15.56 -7.20
CA ALA A 76 -7.35 -14.29 -6.68
C ALA A 76 -6.27 -13.20 -6.69
N MET A 77 -6.70 -11.94 -6.67
CA MET A 77 -5.78 -10.82 -6.59
C MET A 77 -5.36 -10.53 -5.15
N GLY A 78 -4.06 -10.38 -4.96
CA GLY A 78 -3.43 -9.92 -3.75
C GLY A 78 -2.62 -8.64 -3.99
N LEU A 79 -2.17 -8.07 -2.87
CA LEU A 79 -1.32 -6.91 -2.80
C LEU A 79 -0.08 -7.31 -1.99
N MET A 80 1.06 -7.38 -2.67
CA MET A 80 2.36 -7.52 -2.05
C MET A 80 2.83 -6.15 -1.55
N VAL A 81 3.26 -6.11 -0.30
CA VAL A 81 3.74 -4.91 0.38
C VAL A 81 5.21 -5.10 0.73
N ILE A 82 6.03 -4.16 0.25
CA ILE A 82 7.47 -4.11 0.51
C ILE A 82 7.74 -2.99 1.50
N TYR A 83 8.70 -3.23 2.38
CA TYR A 83 9.02 -2.37 3.51
C TYR A 83 10.39 -1.71 3.31
N ASP A 84 10.47 -0.41 3.55
CA ASP A 84 11.70 0.26 3.88
C ASP A 84 12.14 -0.11 5.29
N SER A 85 13.47 -0.14 5.50
CA SER A 85 14.09 -0.54 6.76
C SER A 85 13.48 -1.85 7.31
N PRO A 86 13.49 -2.95 6.52
CA PRO A 86 12.90 -4.21 6.94
C PRO A 86 13.53 -4.68 8.24
N SER A 87 12.70 -5.15 9.16
CA SER A 87 13.14 -5.72 10.42
C SER A 87 14.11 -6.89 10.17
N PRO A 88 15.06 -7.15 11.07
CA PRO A 88 16.02 -8.25 10.89
C PRO A 88 15.36 -9.61 10.64
N GLN A 89 14.13 -9.82 11.12
CA GLN A 89 13.35 -11.04 10.90
C GLN A 89 12.92 -11.24 9.44
N ARG A 90 12.88 -10.18 8.63
CA ARG A 90 12.54 -10.23 7.20
C ARG A 90 13.74 -10.36 6.29
N VAL A 91 14.97 -10.20 6.81
CA VAL A 91 16.19 -10.17 6.01
C VAL A 91 16.94 -11.48 6.16
N ASP A 92 17.09 -12.21 5.07
CA ASP A 92 18.00 -13.35 4.98
C ASP A 92 19.26 -12.90 4.22
N VAL A 93 20.33 -12.69 4.98
CA VAL A 93 21.61 -12.19 4.45
C VAL A 93 22.31 -13.24 3.58
N ASP A 94 22.23 -14.51 3.96
CA ASP A 94 22.90 -15.60 3.26
C ASP A 94 22.22 -15.88 1.91
N ALA A 95 20.88 -15.90 1.90
CA ALA A 95 20.09 -16.04 0.69
C ALA A 95 19.98 -14.73 -0.12
N ARG A 96 20.46 -13.60 0.41
CA ARG A 96 20.32 -12.25 -0.17
C ARG A 96 18.88 -11.92 -0.53
N SER A 97 17.96 -12.20 0.39
CA SER A 97 16.52 -12.05 0.16
C SER A 97 15.83 -11.28 1.28
N ILE A 98 14.66 -10.73 0.95
CA ILE A 98 13.78 -10.07 1.91
C ILE A 98 12.39 -10.69 1.84
N THR A 99 11.72 -10.79 2.99
CA THR A 99 10.35 -11.30 3.10
C THR A 99 9.35 -10.16 3.03
N ALA A 100 8.47 -10.21 2.03
CA ALA A 100 7.35 -9.29 1.86
C ALA A 100 6.04 -9.93 2.34
N ASP A 101 5.08 -9.09 2.73
CA ASP A 101 3.73 -9.56 3.09
C ASP A 101 2.83 -9.50 1.85
N VAL A 102 1.98 -10.52 1.68
CA VAL A 102 0.97 -10.56 0.62
C VAL A 102 -0.41 -10.62 1.24
N PHE A 103 -1.20 -9.58 1.01
CA PHE A 103 -2.57 -9.48 1.49
C PHE A 103 -3.54 -9.85 0.37
N ARG A 104 -4.54 -10.69 0.65
CA ARG A 104 -5.64 -10.90 -0.28
C ARG A 104 -6.48 -9.63 -0.37
N LEU A 105 -6.80 -9.20 -1.59
CA LEU A 105 -7.73 -8.10 -1.80
C LEU A 105 -9.18 -8.63 -1.79
N PRO A 106 -10.14 -7.87 -1.22
CA PRO A 106 -11.55 -8.25 -1.20
C PRO A 106 -12.22 -8.17 -2.58
#